data_AF-A0A392QZ49-F1
#
_entry.id   AF-A0A392QZ49-F1
#
_cell.length_a   1.000
_cell.length_b   1.000
_cell.length_c   1.000
_cell.angle_alpha   90.00
_cell.angle_beta   90.00
_cell.angle_gamma   90.00
#
_symmetry.space_group_name_H-M   'P 1'
#
loop_
_entity.id
_entity.type
_entity.pdbx_description
1 polymer ?
#
loop_
_entity_poly.entity_id
_entity_poly.type
_entity_poly.pdbx_seq_one_letter_code
_entity_poly.pdbx_strand_id
1 'polypeptide(L)'
;LMFPLLLISLLLLISHAISAQLAVQGQRSPIPVGVRWIKEIADFREDGIYNEPIEDDTFVSRAGYRVGAHSLLVVGFGSEIVQGHPVEFWIVQNSHGVRWRYHGYAKFNVTIRCGGGDIPLING
;
A
#
# COMPACT_ATOMS: atom_id res chain seq x y z
N LEU A 1 -10.34 -42.78 -2.39
CA LEU A 1 -9.54 -41.74 -1.71
C LEU A 1 -8.79 -40.91 -2.76
N MET A 2 -9.28 -39.73 -3.12
CA MET A 2 -8.62 -38.77 -4.02
C MET A 2 -8.77 -37.37 -3.40
N PHE A 3 -7.88 -37.01 -2.48
CA PHE A 3 -7.89 -35.70 -1.82
C PHE A 3 -6.54 -34.90 -1.84
N PRO A 4 -5.37 -35.39 -2.30
CA PRO A 4 -4.15 -34.59 -2.18
C PRO A 4 -3.97 -33.54 -3.30
N LEU A 5 -4.58 -33.72 -4.48
CA LEU A 5 -4.35 -32.82 -5.63
C LEU A 5 -5.10 -31.47 -5.51
N LEU A 6 -6.28 -31.46 -4.87
CA LEU A 6 -7.07 -30.24 -4.70
C LEU A 6 -6.46 -29.28 -3.66
N LEU A 7 -5.83 -29.82 -2.63
CA LEU A 7 -5.16 -29.02 -1.58
C LEU A 7 -3.88 -28.37 -2.12
N ILE A 8 -3.11 -29.09 -2.94
CA ILE A 8 -1.93 -28.55 -3.63
C ILE A 8 -2.32 -27.46 -4.62
N SER A 9 -3.43 -27.64 -5.36
CA SER A 9 -3.93 -26.64 -6.31
C SER A 9 -4.42 -25.36 -5.60
N LEU A 10 -5.07 -25.49 -4.43
CA LEU A 10 -5.51 -24.35 -3.62
C LEU A 10 -4.33 -23.61 -2.97
N LEU A 11 -3.31 -24.34 -2.49
CA LEU A 11 -2.06 -23.75 -1.99
C LEU A 11 -1.25 -23.08 -3.11
N LEU A 12 -1.23 -23.66 -4.31
CA LEU A 12 -0.67 -23.01 -5.49
C LEU A 12 -1.46 -21.76 -5.84
N LEU A 13 -2.79 -21.80 -5.93
CA LEU A 13 -3.65 -20.63 -6.21
C LEU A 13 -3.47 -19.51 -5.17
N ILE A 14 -3.32 -19.83 -3.88
CA ILE A 14 -3.03 -18.85 -2.84
C ILE A 14 -1.59 -18.32 -2.97
N SER A 15 -0.61 -19.15 -3.34
CA SER A 15 0.76 -18.68 -3.62
C SER A 15 0.86 -17.79 -4.87
N HIS A 16 -0.02 -18.00 -5.86
CA HIS A 16 -0.13 -17.15 -7.04
C HIS A 16 -0.80 -15.81 -6.72
N ALA A 17 -1.71 -15.76 -5.74
CA ALA A 17 -2.30 -14.51 -5.26
C ALA A 17 -1.36 -13.68 -4.35
N ILE A 18 -0.31 -14.30 -3.79
CA ILE A 18 0.73 -13.65 -2.96
C ILE A 18 2.03 -13.39 -3.75
N SER A 19 2.07 -13.72 -5.04
CA SER A 19 3.10 -13.17 -5.93
C SER A 19 2.72 -11.74 -6.27
N ALA A 20 3.18 -10.81 -5.43
CA ALA A 20 3.31 -9.40 -5.79
C ALA A 20 3.84 -9.33 -7.23
N GLN A 21 3.03 -8.80 -8.14
CA GLN A 21 3.40 -8.63 -9.53
C GLN A 21 4.52 -7.57 -9.56
N LEU A 22 5.77 -8.01 -9.42
CA LEU A 22 7.01 -7.24 -9.56
C LEU A 22 7.23 -6.73 -11.00
N ALA A 23 6.16 -6.59 -11.78
CA ALA A 23 6.19 -6.33 -13.20
C ALA A 23 5.60 -4.96 -13.53
N VAL A 24 6.08 -3.92 -12.87
CA VAL A 24 6.06 -2.57 -13.44
C VAL A 24 7.48 -2.00 -13.29
N GLN A 25 8.12 -1.74 -14.44
CA GLN A 25 9.43 -1.07 -14.63
C GLN A 25 10.72 -1.92 -14.66
N GLY A 26 10.67 -3.26 -14.54
CA GLY A 26 11.90 -4.07 -14.62
C GLY A 26 12.88 -3.87 -13.45
N GLN A 27 12.45 -3.13 -12.42
CA GLN A 27 13.19 -2.87 -11.19
C GLN A 27 13.04 -4.09 -10.27
N ARG A 28 14.09 -4.90 -10.17
CA ARG A 28 14.09 -6.15 -9.38
C ARG A 28 14.32 -5.92 -7.88
N SER A 29 14.54 -4.68 -7.47
CA SER A 29 14.90 -4.31 -6.11
C SER A 29 13.87 -3.38 -5.50
N PRO A 30 13.54 -3.55 -4.21
CA PRO A 30 12.70 -2.60 -3.51
C PRO A 30 13.28 -1.18 -3.54
N ILE A 31 12.41 -0.17 -3.62
CA ILE A 31 12.78 1.24 -3.77
C ILE A 31 12.48 1.97 -2.46
N PRO A 32 13.48 2.56 -1.77
CA PRO A 32 13.20 3.41 -0.62
C PRO A 32 12.49 4.68 -1.09
N VAL A 33 11.42 5.06 -0.40
CA VAL A 33 10.61 6.23 -0.76
C VAL A 33 10.31 7.07 0.48
N GLY A 34 10.12 8.37 0.26
CA GLY A 34 9.54 9.27 1.23
C GLY A 34 8.01 9.26 1.14
N VAL A 35 7.36 9.46 2.28
CA VAL A 35 5.94 9.77 2.35
C VAL A 35 5.68 10.87 3.37
N ARG A 36 4.66 11.70 3.09
CA ARG A 36 4.06 12.50 4.15
C ARG A 36 3.26 11.59 5.07
N TRP A 37 3.71 11.48 6.30
CA TRP A 37 3.14 10.60 7.29
C TRP A 37 2.13 11.34 8.15
N ILE A 38 0.95 10.73 8.27
CA ILE A 38 -0.21 11.28 8.95
C ILE A 38 -0.83 10.25 9.88
N LYS A 39 -1.68 10.71 10.80
CA LYS A 39 -2.29 9.85 11.82
C LYS A 39 -3.15 8.75 11.19
N GLU A 40 -3.86 9.06 10.12
CA GLU A 40 -4.74 8.17 9.37
C GLU A 40 -3.95 7.02 8.74
N ILE A 41 -2.77 7.29 8.19
CA ILE A 41 -1.88 6.23 7.67
C ILE A 41 -1.32 5.40 8.84
N ALA A 42 -0.97 6.05 9.96
CA ALA A 42 -0.50 5.34 11.15
C ALA A 42 -1.56 4.41 11.75
N ASP A 43 -2.82 4.84 11.73
CA ASP A 43 -3.98 4.15 12.28
C ASP A 43 -4.76 3.37 11.22
N PHE A 44 -4.28 3.30 9.99
CA PHE A 44 -4.90 2.53 8.93
C PHE A 44 -4.97 1.06 9.35
N ARG A 45 -6.18 0.53 9.52
CA ARG A 45 -6.43 -0.87 9.91
C ARG A 45 -7.36 -1.61 8.94
N GLU A 46 -8.25 -0.92 8.25
CA GLU A 46 -9.26 -1.49 7.34
C GLU A 46 -8.66 -2.16 6.11
N ASP A 47 -9.03 -3.38 5.76
CA ASP A 47 -8.54 -4.12 4.59
C ASP A 47 -8.67 -3.37 3.25
N GLY A 48 -7.75 -3.62 2.33
CA GLY A 48 -7.78 -3.07 0.97
C GLY A 48 -6.74 -1.97 0.68
N ILE A 49 -7.00 -1.22 -0.39
CA ILE A 49 -6.16 -0.12 -0.86
C ILE A 49 -6.45 1.13 -0.02
N TYR A 50 -5.41 1.75 0.52
CA TYR A 50 -5.49 3.09 1.06
C TYR A 50 -5.70 4.07 -0.10
N ASN A 51 -6.87 4.72 -0.16
CA ASN A 51 -7.31 5.50 -1.33
C ASN A 51 -7.22 7.01 -1.17
N GLU A 52 -7.26 7.55 0.04
CA GLU A 52 -7.13 8.97 0.34
C GLU A 52 -7.09 9.17 1.86
N PRO A 53 -6.60 10.32 2.36
CA PRO A 53 -7.04 10.77 3.67
C PRO A 53 -8.53 11.14 3.65
N ILE A 54 -9.19 11.03 4.81
CA ILE A 54 -10.64 11.23 4.96
C ILE A 54 -11.05 12.71 4.79
N GLU A 55 -10.14 13.66 4.99
CA GLU A 55 -10.41 15.11 4.93
C GLU A 55 -9.46 15.84 3.96
N ASP A 56 -9.93 16.93 3.33
CA ASP A 56 -9.17 17.71 2.33
C ASP A 56 -7.89 18.37 2.89
N ASP A 57 -7.86 18.69 4.19
CA ASP A 57 -6.75 19.37 4.85
C ASP A 57 -5.79 18.43 5.62
N THR A 58 -5.94 17.12 5.44
CA THR A 58 -5.21 16.09 6.19
C THR A 58 -3.69 16.10 5.94
N PHE A 59 -3.19 16.82 4.94
CA PHE A 59 -1.75 17.03 4.75
C PHE A 59 -1.25 18.42 5.17
N VAL A 60 -2.06 19.16 5.94
CA VAL A 60 -1.73 20.45 6.55
C VAL A 60 -1.51 20.26 8.06
N SER A 61 -0.39 20.78 8.58
CA SER A 61 -0.17 20.74 10.03
C SER A 61 -1.07 21.75 10.74
N ARG A 62 -1.85 21.30 11.73
CA ARG A 62 -2.76 22.12 12.54
C ARG A 62 -2.69 21.69 14.02
N ALA A 63 -3.31 22.44 14.92
CA ALA A 63 -3.31 22.10 16.34
C ALA A 63 -3.84 20.67 16.58
N GLY A 64 -3.03 19.80 17.20
CA GLY A 64 -3.37 18.40 17.43
C GLY A 64 -3.13 17.46 16.25
N TYR A 65 -2.66 17.97 15.11
CA TYR A 65 -2.52 17.19 13.88
C TYR A 65 -1.17 17.46 13.21
N ARG A 66 -0.29 16.46 13.20
CA ARG A 66 1.09 16.59 12.72
C ARG A 66 1.29 15.81 11.44
N VAL A 67 1.84 16.49 10.44
CA VAL A 67 2.31 15.86 9.20
C VAL A 67 3.82 15.71 9.33
N GLY A 68 4.28 14.46 9.31
CA GLY A 68 5.70 14.12 9.37
C GLY A 68 6.25 13.71 8.00
N ALA A 69 7.57 13.63 7.89
CA ALA A 69 8.21 12.82 6.85
C ALA A 69 8.47 11.42 7.41
N HIS A 70 8.20 10.39 6.62
CA HIS A 70 8.51 9.00 6.97
C HIS A 70 9.07 8.27 5.75
N SER A 71 9.87 7.24 5.99
CA SER A 71 10.44 6.42 4.93
C SER A 71 9.77 5.06 4.89
N LEU A 72 9.42 4.63 3.69
CA LEU A 72 8.88 3.30 3.40
C LEU A 72 9.73 2.63 2.33
N LEU A 73 9.42 1.36 2.05
CA LEU A 73 10.01 0.62 0.96
C LEU A 73 8.92 0.16 0.01
N VAL A 74 8.95 0.62 -1.25
CA VAL A 74 8.09 0.07 -2.31
C VAL A 74 8.67 -1.27 -2.72
N VAL A 75 7.89 -2.33 -2.55
CA VAL A 75 8.28 -3.72 -2.86
C VAL A 75 7.51 -4.30 -4.04
N GLY A 76 6.54 -3.56 -4.58
CA GLY A 76 5.76 -4.01 -5.73
C GLY A 76 4.71 -3.00 -6.17
N PHE A 77 4.01 -3.36 -7.22
CA PHE A 77 2.92 -2.60 -7.82
C PHE A 77 1.80 -3.58 -8.20
N GLY A 78 0.57 -3.11 -8.25
CA GLY A 78 -0.55 -3.90 -8.74
C GLY A 78 -1.72 -3.03 -9.17
N SER A 79 -2.74 -3.70 -9.70
CA SER A 79 -4.04 -3.08 -9.98
C SER A 79 -5.16 -4.05 -9.59
N GLU A 80 -6.28 -3.51 -9.12
CA GLU A 80 -7.49 -4.28 -8.84
C GLU A 80 -8.73 -3.49 -9.25
N ILE A 81 -9.84 -4.19 -9.53
CA ILE A 81 -11.12 -3.54 -9.84
C ILE A 81 -11.83 -3.22 -8.52
N VAL A 82 -11.98 -1.92 -8.22
CA VAL A 82 -12.74 -1.41 -7.07
C VAL A 82 -13.98 -0.70 -7.60
N GLN A 83 -15.17 -1.13 -7.18
CA GLN A 83 -16.43 -0.53 -7.62
C GLN A 83 -16.59 -0.43 -9.15
N GLY A 84 -16.04 -1.40 -9.89
CA GLY A 84 -16.11 -1.42 -11.37
C GLY A 84 -15.03 -0.61 -12.08
N HIS A 85 -14.11 0.03 -11.35
CA HIS A 85 -13.02 0.82 -11.92
C HIS A 85 -11.65 0.25 -11.54
N PRO A 86 -10.65 0.29 -12.45
CA PRO A 86 -9.29 -0.12 -12.12
C PRO A 86 -8.66 0.90 -11.17
N VAL A 87 -8.10 0.41 -10.06
CA VAL A 87 -7.31 1.18 -9.12
C VAL A 87 -5.90 0.59 -9.08
N GLU A 88 -4.91 1.44 -9.40
CA GLU A 88 -3.50 1.11 -9.34
C GLU A 88 -2.93 1.44 -7.96
N PHE A 89 -2.04 0.58 -7.46
CA PHE A 89 -1.48 0.74 -6.13
C PHE A 89 -0.02 0.30 -6.03
N TRP A 90 0.69 0.95 -5.11
CA TRP A 90 1.99 0.52 -4.60
C TRP A 90 1.80 -0.49 -3.47
N ILE A 91 2.63 -1.53 -3.45
CA ILE A 91 2.79 -2.39 -2.27
C ILE A 91 3.99 -1.83 -1.49
N VAL A 92 3.73 -1.37 -0.27
CA VAL A 92 4.73 -0.77 0.60
C VAL A 92 4.99 -1.64 1.82
N GLN A 93 6.26 -1.75 2.20
CA GLN A 93 6.71 -2.29 3.47
C GLN A 93 7.06 -1.14 4.42
N ASN A 94 6.62 -1.28 5.67
CA ASN A 94 6.89 -0.33 6.74
C ASN A 94 7.78 -0.96 7.83
N SER A 95 8.39 -0.11 8.64
CA SER A 95 9.26 -0.46 9.77
C SER A 95 8.55 -0.46 11.13
N HIS A 96 7.23 -0.25 11.17
CA HIS A 96 6.42 -0.25 12.41
C HIS A 96 6.06 -1.67 12.93
N GLY A 97 6.77 -2.69 12.46
CA GLY A 97 6.60 -4.08 12.86
C GLY A 97 5.36 -4.76 12.26
N VAL A 98 5.25 -6.06 12.50
CA VAL A 98 4.22 -6.93 11.89
C VAL A 98 2.79 -6.65 12.37
N ARG A 99 2.63 -5.86 13.44
CA ARG A 99 1.31 -5.46 13.94
C ARG A 99 0.71 -4.29 13.17
N TRP A 100 1.53 -3.58 12.38
CA TRP A 100 1.03 -2.54 11.49
C TRP A 100 0.55 -3.19 10.19
N ARG A 101 -0.76 -3.10 9.94
CA ARG A 101 -1.43 -3.66 8.76
C ARG A 101 -1.09 -5.13 8.50
N TYR A 102 -1.08 -5.53 7.23
CA TYR A 102 -0.89 -6.90 6.78
C TYR A 102 0.56 -7.31 6.98
N HIS A 103 0.91 -7.67 8.22
CA HIS A 103 2.26 -8.10 8.60
C HIS A 103 3.37 -7.08 8.29
N GLY A 104 3.07 -5.78 8.41
CA GLY A 104 4.01 -4.70 8.10
C GLY A 104 3.87 -4.13 6.67
N TYR A 105 2.91 -4.61 5.89
CA TYR A 105 2.69 -4.19 4.50
C TYR A 105 1.34 -3.51 4.30
N ALA A 106 1.26 -2.63 3.30
CA ALA A 106 0.02 -1.98 2.86
C ALA A 106 0.00 -1.76 1.35
N LYS A 107 -1.20 -1.54 0.80
CA LYS A 107 -1.43 -1.09 -0.57
C LYS A 107 -1.81 0.39 -0.55
N PHE A 108 -1.06 1.25 -1.24
CA PHE A 108 -1.36 2.69 -1.35
C PHE A 108 -1.73 3.03 -2.78
N ASN A 109 -2.88 3.67 -2.98
CA ASN A 109 -3.31 4.13 -4.29
C ASN A 109 -2.29 5.13 -4.86
N VAL A 110 -1.90 4.93 -6.13
CA VAL A 110 -0.91 5.77 -6.80
C VAL A 110 -1.39 7.20 -7.06
N THR A 111 -2.70 7.44 -7.01
CA THR A 111 -3.30 8.74 -7.29
C THR A 111 -3.27 9.69 -6.09
N ILE A 112 -2.96 9.20 -4.87
CA ILE A 112 -3.02 10.03 -3.67
C ILE A 112 -2.04 11.20 -3.79
N ARG A 113 -2.56 12.39 -3.53
CA ARG A 113 -1.81 13.64 -3.52
C ARG A 113 -1.80 14.28 -2.13
N CYS A 114 -0.72 14.99 -1.84
CA CYS A 114 -0.47 15.75 -0.64
C CYS A 114 -0.33 17.24 -0.97
N GLY A 115 -0.44 18.10 0.05
CA GLY A 115 -0.11 19.52 -0.07
C GLY A 115 -1.02 20.31 -1.02
N GLY A 116 -2.32 20.01 -1.03
CA GLY A 116 -3.29 20.68 -1.91
C GLY A 116 -3.45 20.07 -3.31
N GLY A 117 -2.82 18.91 -3.58
CA GLY A 117 -3.00 18.16 -4.82
C GLY A 117 -1.74 18.01 -5.67
N ASP A 118 -0.68 18.78 -5.37
CA ASP A 118 0.46 18.91 -6.27
C ASP A 118 1.56 17.85 -6.07
N ILE A 119 1.58 17.17 -4.92
CA ILE A 119 2.70 16.29 -4.53
C ILE A 119 2.19 14.86 -4.41
N PRO A 120 2.73 13.85 -5.12
CA PRO A 120 2.38 12.45 -4.88
C PRO A 120 2.65 12.03 -3.43
N LEU A 121 1.81 11.17 -2.85
CA LEU A 121 2.03 10.65 -1.50
C LEU A 121 3.37 9.91 -1.38
N ILE A 122 3.64 9.01 -2.31
CA ILE A 122 4.92 8.33 -2.45
C ILE A 122 5.78 9.17 -3.38
N ASN A 123 6.78 9.83 -2.81
CA ASN A 123 7.78 10.59 -3.53
C ASN A 123 9.17 9.95 -3.38
N GLY A 124 9.94 9.97 -4.47
CA GLY A 124 11.34 9.55 -4.51
C GLY A 124 12.23 10.77 -4.58
#